data_AF-A0A350XWT3-F1
#
_entry.id   AF-A0A350XWT3-F1
#
_cell.length_a   1.000
_cell.length_b   1.000
_cell.length_c   1.000
_cell.angle_alpha   90.00
_cell.angle_beta   90.00
_cell.angle_gamma   90.00
#
_symmetry.space_group_name_H-M   'P 1'
#
loop_
_entity.id
_entity.type
_entity.pdbx_description
1 polymer ?
#
loop_
_entity_poly.entity_id
_entity_poly.type
_entity_poly.pdbx_seq_one_letter_code
_entity_poly.pdbx_strand_id
1 'polypeptide(L)' 'MSETYKMKIAGLERELPVCPLNENVSIAGFIIFGDVELTVAAASELLKKL' A
#
# COMPACT_ATOMS: atom_id res chain seq x y z
N MET A 1 -13.87 -13.86 1.65
CA MET A 1 -12.42 -13.55 1.65
C MET A 1 -12.28 -12.18 1.02
N SER A 2 -11.66 -11.23 1.69
CA SER A 2 -11.48 -9.87 1.16
C SER A 2 -10.58 -9.95 -0.08
N GLU A 3 -10.97 -9.33 -1.19
CA GLU A 3 -10.12 -9.25 -2.37
C GLU A 3 -8.85 -8.45 -2.02
N THR A 4 -7.69 -8.97 -2.42
CA THR A 4 -6.40 -8.32 -2.20
C THR A 4 -5.69 -8.07 -3.52
N TYR A 5 -4.96 -6.96 -3.57
CA TYR A 5 -4.14 -6.56 -4.71
C TYR A 5 -2.67 -6.64 -4.31
N LYS A 6 -1.91 -7.53 -4.97
CA LYS A 6 -0.49 -7.69 -4.72
C LYS A 6 0.29 -6.55 -5.39
N MET A 7 1.07 -5.81 -4.60
CA MET A 7 1.88 -4.69 -5.08
C MET A 7 3.26 -4.70 -4.44
N LYS A 8 4.26 -4.21 -5.18
CA LYS A 8 5.62 -3.97 -4.67
C LYS A 8 5.81 -2.48 -4.39
N ILE A 9 6.14 -2.13 -3.16
CA ILE A 9 6.27 -0.74 -2.68
C ILE A 9 7.60 -0.60 -1.95
N ALA A 10 8.45 0.32 -2.39
CA ALA A 10 9.77 0.57 -1.80
C ALA A 10 10.62 -0.71 -1.59
N GLY A 11 10.51 -1.66 -2.54
CA GLY A 11 11.23 -2.94 -2.48
C GLY A 11 10.48 -4.07 -1.75
N LEU A 12 9.43 -3.78 -1.01
CA LEU A 12 8.65 -4.73 -0.21
C LEU A 12 7.40 -5.19 -0.96
N GLU A 13 7.08 -6.48 -0.91
CA GLU A 13 5.81 -7.01 -1.43
C GLU A 13 4.72 -6.97 -0.35
N ARG A 14 3.52 -6.50 -0.71
CA ARG A 14 2.35 -6.45 0.16
C ARG A 14 1.09 -6.84 -0.59
N GLU A 15 0.19 -7.48 0.12
CA GLU A 15 -1.19 -7.70 -0.31
C GLU A 15 -2.06 -6.60 0.29
N LEU A 16 -2.52 -5.68 -0.56
CA LEU A 16 -3.32 -4.55 -0.13
C LEU A 16 -4.80 -4.92 -0.21
N PRO A 17 -5.62 -4.65 0.83
CA PRO A 17 -7.05 -4.88 0.75
C PRO A 17 -7.67 -4.00 -0.33
N VAL A 18 -8.49 -4.59 -1.20
CA VAL A 18 -9.26 -3.84 -2.19
C VAL A 18 -10.48 -3.23 -1.51
N CYS A 19 -10.57 -1.91 -1.54
CA CYS A 19 -11.65 -1.14 -0.95
C CYS A 19 -12.49 -0.49 -2.05
N PRO A 20 -13.80 -0.77 -2.14
CA PRO A 20 -14.68 -0.07 -3.07
C PRO A 20 -14.85 1.38 -2.61
N LEU A 21 -14.62 2.31 -3.53
CA LEU A 21 -14.87 3.75 -3.30
C LEU A 21 -16.28 4.14 -3.75
N ASN A 22 -16.76 3.52 -4.83
CA ASN A 22 -18.11 3.63 -5.36
C ASN A 22 -18.42 2.39 -6.24
N GLU A 23 -19.57 2.41 -6.93
CA GLU A 23 -20.06 1.28 -7.75
C GLU A 23 -19.14 0.88 -8.90
N ASN A 24 -18.27 1.78 -9.38
CA ASN A 24 -17.43 1.54 -10.56
C ASN A 24 -15.92 1.59 -10.27
N VAL A 25 -15.52 2.01 -9.08
CA VAL A 25 -14.11 2.26 -8.73
C VAL A 25 -13.77 1.62 -7.39
N SER A 26 -12.72 0.79 -7.41
CA SER A 26 -12.08 0.24 -6.23
C SER A 26 -10.62 0.64 -6.17
N ILE A 27 -10.08 0.80 -4.96
CA ILE A 27 -8.68 1.15 -4.71
C ILE A 27 -8.00 0.09 -3.87
N ALA A 28 -6.70 -0.10 -4.06
CA ALA A 28 -5.88 -0.89 -3.16
C ALA A 28 -5.52 -0.03 -1.94
N GLY A 29 -6.01 -0.40 -0.76
CA GLY A 29 -5.80 0.33 0.48
C GLY A 29 -4.36 0.22 0.96
N PHE A 30 -3.60 1.31 0.86
CA PHE A 30 -2.28 1.42 1.46
C PHE A 30 -2.40 1.80 2.94
N ILE A 31 -2.30 0.79 3.82
CA ILE A 31 -2.48 0.96 5.27
C ILE A 31 -1.11 0.96 5.95
N ILE A 32 -0.71 2.10 6.50
CA ILE A 32 0.58 2.26 7.21
C ILE A 32 0.50 1.92 8.70
N PHE A 33 -0.70 1.91 9.28
CA PHE A 33 -0.87 1.69 10.71
C PHE A 33 -0.55 0.23 11.06
N GLY A 34 0.51 0.03 11.85
CA GLY A 34 1.01 -1.28 12.26
C GLY A 34 2.09 -1.87 11.34
N ASP A 35 2.32 -1.30 10.15
CA ASP A 35 3.40 -1.73 9.24
C ASP A 35 4.56 -0.73 9.28
N VAL A 36 5.38 -0.88 10.32
CA VAL A 36 6.56 -0.02 10.55
C VAL A 36 7.59 -0.18 9.44
N GLU A 37 7.79 -1.40 8.94
CA GLU A 37 8.78 -1.70 7.90
C GLU A 37 8.42 -0.99 6.59
N LEU A 38 7.17 -1.12 6.15
CA LEU A 38 6.67 -0.44 4.96
C LEU A 38 6.72 1.08 5.10
N THR A 39 6.38 1.59 6.28
CA THR A 39 6.40 3.03 6.56
C THR A 39 7.81 3.60 6.44
N VAL A 40 8.81 2.95 7.06
CA VAL A 40 10.21 3.39 7.01
C VAL A 40 10.76 3.27 5.58
N ALA A 41 10.49 2.17 4.89
CA ALA A 41 10.95 1.96 3.50
C ALA A 41 10.35 3.01 2.55
N ALA A 42 9.03 3.22 2.61
CA ALA A 42 8.35 4.20 1.76
C ALA A 42 8.84 5.64 2.03
N ALA A 43 8.97 6.04 3.30
CA ALA A 43 9.51 7.35 3.66
C ALA A 43 10.96 7.54 3.16
N SER A 44 11.80 6.51 3.28
CA SER A 44 13.20 6.55 2.83
C SER A 44 13.32 6.74 1.31
N GLU A 45 12.46 6.08 0.52
CA GLU A 45 12.44 6.27 -0.94
C GLU A 45 11.87 7.64 -1.35
N LEU A 46 10.86 8.14 -0.63
CA LEU A 46 10.29 9.47 -0.90
C LEU A 46 11.29 10.60 -0.62
N LEU A 47 12.09 10.48 0.45
CA LEU A 47 13.13 11.46 0.79
C LEU A 47 14.20 11.63 -0.31
N LYS A 48 14.44 10.59 -1.13
CA LYS A 48 15.39 10.66 -2.26
C LYS A 48 14.88 11.52 -3.43
N LYS A 49 13.59 11.87 -3.43
CA LYS A 49 12.95 12.67 -4.48
C LYS A 49 12.84 14.17 -4.14
N LEU A 50 13.27 14.54 -2.93
CA LEU A 50 13.46 15.94 -2.50
C LEU A 50 14.83 16.43 -2.97
#